data_AF-A0A2M9WBF8-F1
#
_entry.id   AF-A0A2M9WBF8-F1
#
_cell.length_a   1.000
_cell.length_b   1.000
_cell.length_c   1.000
_cell.angle_alpha   90.00
_cell.angle_beta   90.00
_cell.angle_gamma   90.00
#
_symmetry.space_group_name_H-M   'P 1'
#
loop_
_entity.id
_entity.type
_entity.pdbx_description
1 polymer ?
#
loop_
_entity_poly.entity_id
_entity_poly.type
_entity_poly.pdbx_seq_one_letter_code
_entity_poly.pdbx_strand_id
1 'polypeptide(L)'
;MRNNAFALLVPAALLLSACTTVEPVIKDNGPRTASCVDGGPDSVAQQFYDLRISQPTQGLPNSSTLAKYRPYLSDRLYQKLLSASSQSSKPASWSQGDLFSSLAQGPTSADVASASTIPNRDARNIPLRVALNREGKSWHDEVLMIKEGTCWAVDDIRYVGEVPHAGGGSLSQLLEEKK
;
A
#
# COMPACT_ATOMS: atom_id res chain seq x y z
N MET A 1 -83.59 -20.92 -17.10
CA MET A 1 -82.68 -20.65 -18.25
C MET A 1 -81.98 -19.33 -17.97
N ARG A 2 -80.69 -19.09 -18.15
CA ARG A 2 -79.46 -19.89 -18.33
C ARG A 2 -78.33 -18.84 -18.11
N ASN A 3 -77.27 -19.23 -17.42
CA ASN A 3 -76.04 -18.50 -17.07
C ASN A 3 -75.55 -17.38 -18.01
N ASN A 4 -74.73 -16.45 -17.47
CA ASN A 4 -73.30 -16.42 -17.78
C ASN A 4 -72.50 -15.52 -16.82
N ALA A 5 -71.68 -16.18 -16.00
CA ALA A 5 -70.64 -15.58 -15.19
C ALA A 5 -69.48 -15.14 -16.09
N PHE A 6 -69.05 -13.89 -15.96
CA PHE A 6 -67.79 -13.41 -16.53
C PHE A 6 -66.69 -13.53 -15.47
N ALA A 7 -65.79 -14.48 -15.67
CA ALA A 7 -64.57 -14.63 -14.88
C ALA A 7 -63.51 -13.64 -15.40
N LEU A 8 -63.08 -12.71 -14.55
CA LEU A 8 -61.94 -11.82 -14.77
C LEU A 8 -60.66 -12.53 -14.28
N LEU A 9 -59.80 -12.93 -15.21
CA LEU A 9 -58.47 -13.44 -14.92
C LEU A 9 -57.48 -12.28 -14.80
N VAL A 10 -56.95 -12.07 -13.60
CA VAL A 10 -55.84 -11.14 -13.31
C VAL A 10 -54.52 -11.90 -13.51
N PRO A 11 -53.59 -11.45 -14.37
CA PRO A 11 -52.27 -12.06 -14.45
C PRO A 11 -51.42 -11.59 -13.27
N ALA A 12 -51.05 -12.53 -12.40
CA ALA A 12 -50.06 -12.31 -11.35
C ALA A 12 -48.66 -12.19 -11.98
N ALA A 13 -48.15 -10.97 -12.08
CA ALA A 13 -46.77 -10.71 -12.45
C ALA A 13 -45.85 -11.06 -11.27
N LEU A 14 -45.19 -12.21 -11.34
CA LEU A 14 -44.12 -12.58 -10.41
C LEU A 14 -42.87 -11.74 -10.71
N LEU A 15 -42.65 -10.67 -9.95
CA LEU A 15 -41.39 -9.94 -9.95
C LEU A 15 -40.32 -10.80 -9.24
N LEU A 16 -39.60 -11.60 -10.01
CA LEU A 16 -38.39 -12.29 -9.56
C LEU A 16 -37.28 -11.25 -9.34
N SER A 17 -37.23 -10.65 -8.15
CA SER A 17 -36.07 -9.88 -7.70
C SER A 17 -34.94 -10.85 -7.33
N ALA A 18 -34.27 -11.41 -8.34
CA ALA A 18 -33.04 -12.16 -8.13
C ALA A 18 -31.93 -11.17 -7.72
N CYS A 19 -31.79 -10.93 -6.42
CA CYS A 19 -30.59 -10.31 -5.87
C CYS A 19 -29.47 -11.36 -5.91
N THR A 20 -28.81 -11.50 -7.06
CA THR A 20 -27.57 -12.28 -7.13
C THR A 20 -26.51 -11.48 -6.39
N THR A 21 -26.17 -11.89 -5.17
CA THR A 21 -24.95 -11.41 -4.50
C THR A 21 -23.77 -11.96 -5.28
N VAL A 22 -23.27 -11.16 -6.22
CA VAL A 22 -22.01 -11.44 -6.91
C VAL A 22 -20.92 -11.27 -5.88
N GLU A 23 -20.43 -12.38 -5.34
CA GLU A 23 -19.19 -12.35 -4.58
C GLU A 23 -18.08 -11.91 -5.53
N PRO A 24 -17.39 -10.79 -5.25
CA PRO A 24 -16.28 -10.39 -6.08
C PRO A 24 -15.21 -11.49 -6.03
N VAL A 25 -14.82 -11.99 -7.21
CA VAL A 25 -13.75 -13.00 -7.36
C VAL A 25 -12.42 -12.52 -6.75
N ILE A 26 -12.25 -11.20 -6.63
CA ILE A 26 -11.05 -10.58 -6.06
C ILE A 26 -11.30 -10.22 -4.59
N LYS A 27 -10.58 -10.91 -3.70
CA LYS A 27 -10.53 -10.61 -2.27
C LYS A 27 -9.98 -9.21 -2.05
N ASP A 28 -10.73 -8.38 -1.34
CA ASP A 28 -10.29 -7.04 -0.95
C ASP A 28 -9.11 -7.14 0.05
N ASN A 29 -8.18 -6.18 0.02
CA ASN A 29 -7.09 -6.14 1.00
C ASN A 29 -7.57 -5.63 2.37
N GLY A 30 -8.87 -5.31 2.47
CA GLY A 30 -9.53 -4.88 3.69
C GLY A 30 -10.00 -3.43 3.60
N PRO A 31 -10.82 -3.00 4.56
CA PRO A 31 -11.29 -1.63 4.63
C PRO A 31 -10.14 -0.67 4.97
N ARG A 32 -10.19 0.54 4.43
CA ARG A 32 -9.29 1.63 4.80
C ARG A 32 -9.85 2.37 6.02
N THR A 33 -9.04 2.50 7.08
CA THR A 33 -9.47 3.15 8.34
C THR A 33 -9.04 4.61 8.49
N ALA A 34 -8.07 5.09 7.70
CA ALA A 34 -7.59 6.48 7.77
C ALA A 34 -7.66 7.18 6.41
N SER A 35 -7.50 8.50 6.44
CA SER A 35 -7.40 9.33 5.24
C SER A 35 -6.28 8.84 4.33
N CYS A 36 -6.48 8.90 3.02
CA CYS A 36 -5.46 8.56 2.03
C CYS A 36 -5.25 9.72 1.06
N VAL A 37 -4.17 9.63 0.31
CA VAL A 37 -3.86 10.58 -0.77
C VAL A 37 -4.51 10.10 -2.06
N ASP A 38 -5.08 11.04 -2.82
CA ASP A 38 -5.65 10.75 -4.13
C ASP A 38 -4.55 10.44 -5.15
N GLY A 39 -4.81 9.44 -6.01
CA GLY A 39 -3.92 9.12 -7.11
C GLY A 39 -3.89 7.62 -7.45
N GLY A 40 -3.20 7.33 -8.56
CA GLY A 40 -2.78 5.96 -8.89
C GLY A 40 -1.66 5.47 -7.97
N PRO A 41 -1.31 4.17 -8.03
CA PRO A 41 -0.28 3.58 -7.17
C PRO A 41 1.09 4.25 -7.36
N ASP A 42 1.46 4.58 -8.59
CA ASP A 42 2.69 5.29 -8.94
C ASP A 42 2.70 6.73 -8.42
N SER A 43 1.60 7.48 -8.62
CA SER A 43 1.48 8.84 -8.10
C SER A 43 1.53 8.91 -6.57
N VAL A 44 0.86 7.98 -5.87
CA VAL A 44 0.88 7.93 -4.40
C VAL A 44 2.27 7.54 -3.90
N ALA A 45 2.92 6.57 -4.54
CA ALA A 45 4.29 6.18 -4.22
C ALA A 45 5.28 7.34 -4.43
N GLN A 46 5.17 8.07 -5.55
CA GLN A 46 6.03 9.22 -5.83
C GLN A 46 5.89 10.28 -4.74
N GLN A 47 4.66 10.65 -4.39
CA GLN A 47 4.40 11.62 -3.32
C GLN A 47 4.96 11.17 -1.96
N PHE A 48 4.93 9.86 -1.67
CA PHE A 48 5.56 9.32 -0.46
C PHE A 48 7.09 9.53 -0.46
N TYR A 49 7.75 9.24 -1.58
CA TYR A 49 9.20 9.46 -1.70
C TYR A 49 9.56 10.95 -1.70
N ASP A 50 8.77 11.81 -2.33
CA ASP A 50 8.96 13.26 -2.32
C ASP A 50 8.89 13.81 -0.88
N LEU A 51 7.90 13.36 -0.11
CA LEU A 51 7.78 13.70 1.31
C LEU A 51 9.03 13.27 2.09
N ARG A 52 9.50 12.03 1.88
CA ARG A 52 10.69 11.47 2.54
C ARG A 52 11.97 12.22 2.20
N ILE A 53 12.15 12.61 0.95
CA ILE A 53 13.30 13.39 0.49
C ILE A 53 13.26 14.81 1.07
N SER A 54 12.07 15.41 1.15
CA SER A 54 11.90 16.75 1.74
C SER A 54 12.16 16.77 3.25
N GLN A 55 11.94 15.64 3.93
CA GLN A 55 12.08 15.48 5.38
C GLN A 55 12.84 14.19 5.71
N PRO A 56 14.16 14.12 5.42
CA PRO A 56 14.94 12.91 5.61
C PRO A 56 14.93 12.48 7.08
N THR A 57 14.71 11.20 7.33
CA THR A 57 14.82 10.62 8.67
C THR A 57 15.78 9.45 8.67
N GLN A 58 16.60 9.39 9.71
CA GLN A 58 17.49 8.27 10.01
C GLN A 58 16.82 7.36 11.03
N GLY A 59 16.86 6.05 10.79
CA GLY A 59 16.21 5.03 11.59
C GLY A 59 14.68 5.13 11.58
N LEU A 60 14.08 4.54 12.62
CA LEU A 60 12.63 4.52 12.80
C LEU A 60 12.04 5.93 12.89
N PRO A 61 10.95 6.23 12.16
CA PRO A 61 10.26 7.50 12.29
C PRO A 61 9.68 7.65 13.70
N ASN A 62 9.82 8.84 14.27
CA ASN A 62 9.12 9.20 15.50
C ASN A 62 7.60 9.36 15.24
N SER A 63 6.81 9.52 16.30
CA SER A 63 5.34 9.62 16.20
C SER A 63 4.86 10.76 15.29
N SER A 64 5.51 11.93 15.33
CA SER A 64 5.15 13.07 14.49
C SER A 64 5.41 12.79 13.01
N THR A 65 6.58 12.23 12.69
CA THR A 65 6.91 11.84 11.32
C THR A 65 6.01 10.72 10.82
N LEU A 66 5.78 9.70 11.65
CA LEU A 66 4.94 8.56 11.28
C LEU A 66 3.49 8.99 11.01
N ALA A 67 2.96 9.96 11.75
CA ALA A 67 1.64 10.54 11.48
C ALA A 67 1.57 11.23 10.10
N LYS A 68 2.66 11.88 9.65
CA LYS A 68 2.73 12.46 8.29
C LYS A 68 2.75 11.39 7.20
N TYR A 69 3.34 10.22 7.48
CA TYR A 69 3.37 9.11 6.53
C TYR A 69 2.03 8.37 6.44
N ARG A 70 1.18 8.47 7.48
CA ARG A 70 -0.06 7.70 7.58
C ARG A 70 -0.96 7.71 6.33
N PRO A 71 -1.11 8.82 5.59
CA PRO A 71 -1.94 8.83 4.38
C PRO A 71 -1.39 7.97 3.23
N TYR A 72 -0.09 7.68 3.24
CA TYR A 72 0.61 6.93 2.21
C TYR A 72 0.84 5.47 2.57
N LEU A 73 0.80 5.11 3.85
CA LEU A 73 1.12 3.77 4.33
C LEU A 73 -0.13 2.92 4.51
N SER A 74 -0.03 1.64 4.16
CA SER A 74 -1.06 0.64 4.47
C SER A 74 -1.29 0.56 5.97
N ASP A 75 -2.48 0.12 6.37
CA ASP A 75 -2.80 -0.10 7.79
C ASP A 75 -1.78 -1.05 8.41
N ARG A 76 -1.43 -2.12 7.69
CA ARG A 76 -0.44 -3.11 8.13
C ARG A 76 0.95 -2.51 8.36
N LEU A 77 1.51 -1.80 7.37
CA LEU A 77 2.86 -1.25 7.47
C LEU A 77 2.94 -0.16 8.54
N TYR A 78 1.91 0.69 8.62
CA TYR A 78 1.82 1.71 9.66
C TYR A 78 1.85 1.09 11.06
N GLN A 79 1.06 0.03 11.31
CA GLN A 79 1.05 -0.65 12.61
C GLN A 79 2.37 -1.35 12.93
N LYS A 80 3.08 -1.89 11.94
CA LYS A 80 4.43 -2.45 12.13
C LYS A 80 5.42 -1.37 12.57
N LEU A 81 5.46 -0.23 11.88
CA LEU A 81 6.31 0.90 12.23
C LEU A 81 5.96 1.48 13.60
N LEU A 82 4.68 1.61 13.92
CA LEU A 82 4.22 2.07 15.23
C LEU A 82 4.67 1.11 16.33
N SER A 83 4.45 -0.18 16.14
CA SER A 83 4.88 -1.22 17.08
C SER A 83 6.39 -1.17 17.29
N ALA A 84 7.18 -1.15 16.22
CA ALA A 84 8.64 -1.04 16.27
C ALA A 84 9.10 0.24 16.99
N SER A 85 8.46 1.39 16.73
CA SER A 85 8.79 2.65 17.39
C SER A 85 8.53 2.62 18.91
N SER A 86 7.53 1.84 19.35
CA SER A 86 7.14 1.71 20.76
C SER A 86 7.98 0.72 21.56
N GLN A 87 8.77 -0.14 20.90
CA GLN A 87 9.60 -1.14 21.59
C GLN A 87 10.70 -0.46 22.41
N SER A 88 10.90 -0.93 23.65
CA SER A 88 11.94 -0.41 24.56
C SER A 88 13.35 -0.83 24.17
N SER A 89 13.52 -2.05 23.66
CA SER A 89 14.78 -2.55 23.10
C SER A 89 14.64 -2.67 21.58
N LYS A 90 15.37 -1.82 20.86
CA LYS A 90 15.36 -1.78 19.39
C LYS A 90 16.69 -2.31 18.86
N PRO A 91 16.70 -3.19 17.85
CA PRO A 91 17.92 -3.55 17.12
C PRO A 91 18.67 -2.32 16.61
N ALA A 92 20.00 -2.37 16.59
CA ALA A 92 20.83 -1.30 16.06
C ALA A 92 20.52 -1.01 14.58
N SER A 93 20.17 -2.06 13.82
CA SER A 93 19.77 -1.99 12.41
C SER A 93 18.56 -1.06 12.17
N TRP A 94 17.68 -0.90 13.16
CA TRP A 94 16.50 -0.03 13.06
C TRP A 94 16.79 1.45 13.36
N SER A 95 17.95 1.73 13.98
CA SER A 95 18.32 3.07 14.43
C SER A 95 19.36 3.73 13.52
N GLN A 96 19.98 2.96 12.63
CA GLN A 96 21.05 3.41 11.77
C GLN A 96 20.59 3.40 10.32
N GLY A 97 20.69 4.56 9.66
CA GLY A 97 20.46 4.67 8.24
C GLY A 97 19.01 4.87 7.82
N ASP A 98 18.82 5.03 6.53
CA ASP A 98 17.53 5.15 5.86
C ASP A 98 16.80 3.80 5.85
N LEU A 99 15.59 3.74 6.41
CA LEU A 99 14.80 2.49 6.44
C LEU A 99 13.96 2.26 5.19
N PHE A 100 13.75 3.26 4.34
CA PHE A 100 12.81 3.15 3.20
C PHE A 100 13.54 3.08 1.86
N SER A 101 14.84 2.79 1.89
CA SER A 101 15.67 2.50 0.73
C SER A 101 16.82 1.56 1.10
N SER A 102 17.41 0.90 0.10
CA SER A 102 18.51 -0.04 0.31
C SER A 102 19.76 0.57 0.93
N LEU A 103 20.09 1.82 0.58
CA LEU A 103 21.31 2.46 1.04
C LEU A 103 21.05 3.29 2.30
N ALA A 104 21.81 2.99 3.37
CA ALA A 104 21.68 3.64 4.67
C ALA A 104 21.76 5.19 4.63
N GLN A 105 22.38 5.79 3.62
CA GLN A 105 22.43 7.25 3.53
C GLN A 105 21.07 7.85 3.13
N GLY A 106 20.24 7.08 2.43
CA GLY A 106 18.99 7.53 1.81
C GLY A 106 19.23 8.28 0.49
N PRO A 107 18.22 8.33 -0.39
CA PRO A 107 18.29 9.03 -1.67
C PRO A 107 18.17 10.56 -1.50
N THR A 108 18.68 11.29 -2.48
CA THR A 108 18.37 12.73 -2.67
C THR A 108 17.36 12.96 -3.79
N SER A 109 17.08 11.95 -4.61
CA SER A 109 16.00 11.94 -5.60
C SER A 109 15.44 10.53 -5.78
N ALA A 110 14.16 10.46 -6.12
CA ALA A 110 13.45 9.22 -6.42
C ALA A 110 12.54 9.41 -7.63
N ASP A 111 12.50 8.41 -8.51
CA ASP A 111 11.61 8.36 -9.67
C ASP A 111 10.89 7.00 -9.68
N VAL A 112 9.57 7.03 -9.47
CA VAL A 112 8.73 5.83 -9.41
C VAL A 112 8.25 5.45 -10.80
N ALA A 113 8.48 4.20 -11.19
CA ALA A 113 8.02 3.67 -12.48
C ALA A 113 6.49 3.70 -12.59
N SER A 114 6.00 4.07 -13.77
CA SER A 114 4.56 4.09 -14.08
C SER A 114 3.92 2.72 -13.90
N ALA A 115 2.72 2.70 -13.30
CA ALA A 115 1.91 1.49 -13.21
C ALA A 115 1.18 1.16 -14.52
N SER A 116 1.20 2.06 -15.51
CA SER A 116 0.43 1.94 -16.75
C SER A 116 0.82 0.75 -17.62
N THR A 117 2.01 0.19 -17.42
CA THR A 117 2.52 -0.97 -18.17
C THR A 117 2.08 -2.31 -17.56
N ILE A 118 1.39 -2.29 -16.42
CA ILE A 118 0.90 -3.50 -15.75
C ILE A 118 -0.36 -3.99 -16.49
N PRO A 119 -0.35 -5.19 -17.10
CA PRO A 119 -1.46 -5.64 -17.95
C PRO A 119 -2.79 -5.80 -17.21
N ASN A 120 -2.74 -6.10 -15.91
CA ASN A 120 -3.92 -6.31 -15.09
C ASN A 120 -4.36 -5.00 -14.41
N ARG A 121 -5.38 -4.35 -14.97
CA ARG A 121 -5.95 -3.11 -14.41
C ARG A 121 -6.68 -3.29 -13.07
N ASP A 122 -7.08 -4.53 -12.76
CA ASP A 122 -7.69 -4.89 -11.48
C ASP A 122 -6.67 -5.43 -10.47
N ALA A 123 -5.37 -5.36 -10.78
CA ALA A 123 -4.33 -5.66 -9.82
C ALA A 123 -4.51 -4.78 -8.58
N ARG A 124 -4.64 -5.41 -7.42
CA ARG A 124 -4.72 -4.72 -6.12
C ARG A 124 -3.40 -4.68 -5.38
N ASN A 125 -2.41 -5.42 -5.86
CA ASN A 125 -1.06 -5.49 -5.31
C ASN A 125 -0.09 -5.30 -6.49
N ILE A 126 0.67 -4.22 -6.44
CA ILE A 126 1.46 -3.72 -7.56
C ILE A 126 2.85 -3.37 -7.04
N PRO A 127 3.89 -4.16 -7.35
CA PRO A 127 5.27 -3.74 -7.13
C PRO A 127 5.67 -2.72 -8.20
N LEU A 128 6.20 -1.57 -7.79
CA LEU A 128 6.75 -0.55 -8.67
C LEU A 128 8.24 -0.41 -8.40
N ARG A 129 9.04 -0.37 -9.48
CA ARG A 129 10.46 -0.06 -9.37
C ARG A 129 10.62 1.42 -9.04
N VAL A 130 11.53 1.73 -8.15
CA VAL A 130 11.90 3.10 -7.78
C VAL A 130 13.36 3.30 -8.13
N ALA A 131 13.64 4.24 -9.05
CA ALA A 131 14.99 4.66 -9.35
C ALA A 131 15.43 5.70 -8.33
N LEU A 132 16.49 5.40 -7.59
CA LEU A 132 17.00 6.20 -6.49
C LEU A 132 18.39 6.72 -6.83
N ASN A 133 18.67 7.97 -6.48
CA ASN A 133 19.99 8.56 -6.71
C ASN A 133 20.46 9.38 -5.52
N ARG A 134 21.78 9.35 -5.30
CA ARG A 134 22.50 10.27 -4.43
C ARG A 134 23.93 10.43 -4.89
N GLU A 135 24.37 11.68 -5.06
CA GLU A 135 25.80 12.02 -5.27
C GLU A 135 26.46 11.19 -6.40
N GLY A 136 25.72 10.98 -7.50
CA GLY A 136 26.20 10.20 -8.65
C GLY A 136 26.11 8.68 -8.50
N LYS A 137 25.68 8.16 -7.34
CA LYS A 137 25.31 6.76 -7.16
C LYS A 137 23.84 6.57 -7.44
N SER A 138 23.51 5.60 -8.29
CA SER A 138 22.12 5.22 -8.59
C SER A 138 21.89 3.77 -8.22
N TRP A 139 20.71 3.48 -7.68
CA TRP A 139 20.25 2.13 -7.40
C TRP A 139 18.75 2.04 -7.61
N HIS A 140 18.23 0.82 -7.52
CA HIS A 140 16.80 0.59 -7.60
C HIS A 140 16.31 -0.16 -6.37
N ASP A 141 15.13 0.21 -5.93
CA ASP A 141 14.32 -0.55 -4.98
C ASP A 141 12.96 -0.88 -5.59
N GLU A 142 12.16 -1.67 -4.89
CA GLU A 142 10.77 -1.93 -5.26
C GLU A 142 9.84 -1.49 -4.12
N VAL A 143 8.86 -0.66 -4.44
CA VAL A 143 7.78 -0.31 -3.52
C VAL A 143 6.55 -1.17 -3.84
N LEU A 144 6.05 -1.90 -2.85
CA LEU A 144 4.81 -2.65 -2.97
C LEU A 144 3.65 -1.74 -2.65
N MET A 145 2.82 -1.46 -3.66
CA MET A 145 1.57 -0.74 -3.52
C MET A 145 0.42 -1.72 -3.36
N ILE A 146 -0.47 -1.47 -2.40
CA ILE A 146 -1.73 -2.21 -2.25
C ILE A 146 -2.92 -1.27 -2.32
N LYS A 147 -4.05 -1.81 -2.76
CA LYS A 147 -5.33 -1.11 -2.72
C LYS A 147 -6.12 -1.52 -1.47
N GLU A 148 -6.28 -0.62 -0.51
CA GLU A 148 -7.14 -0.76 0.67
C GLU A 148 -8.44 0.04 0.45
N GLY A 149 -9.57 -0.65 0.29
CA GLY A 149 -10.80 -0.02 -0.18
C GLY A 149 -10.61 0.69 -1.54
N THR A 150 -10.69 2.02 -1.55
CA THR A 150 -10.47 2.85 -2.74
C THR A 150 -9.07 3.44 -2.83
N CYS A 151 -8.27 3.32 -1.77
CA CYS A 151 -7.00 4.01 -1.61
C CYS A 151 -5.82 3.13 -2.02
N TRP A 152 -4.85 3.72 -2.71
CA TRP A 152 -3.54 3.11 -2.85
C TRP A 152 -2.65 3.46 -1.67
N ALA A 153 -1.84 2.50 -1.23
CA ALA A 153 -0.95 2.68 -0.10
C ALA A 153 0.32 1.83 -0.25
N VAL A 154 1.44 2.36 0.25
CA VAL A 154 2.71 1.66 0.40
C VAL A 154 2.55 0.60 1.49
N ASP A 155 2.75 -0.65 1.14
CA ASP A 155 2.58 -1.80 2.03
C ASP A 155 3.90 -2.48 2.41
N ASP A 156 4.90 -2.38 1.55
CA ASP A 156 6.27 -2.80 1.85
C ASP A 156 7.26 -2.13 0.90
N ILE A 157 8.54 -2.17 1.26
CA ILE A 157 9.64 -1.74 0.40
C ILE A 157 10.68 -2.84 0.37
N ARG A 158 10.93 -3.39 -0.81
CA ARG A 158 11.95 -4.40 -1.05
C ARG A 158 13.26 -3.72 -1.42
N TYR A 159 14.31 -4.14 -0.74
CA TYR A 159 15.67 -3.63 -0.94
C TYR A 159 16.33 -4.43 -2.06
N VAL A 160 16.56 -3.78 -3.21
CA VAL A 160 17.13 -4.42 -4.42
C VAL A 160 18.50 -3.82 -4.79
N GLY A 161 19.00 -2.88 -4.00
CA GLY A 161 20.35 -2.32 -4.18
C GLY A 161 21.45 -3.37 -4.00
N GLU A 162 22.64 -3.11 -4.55
CA GLU A 162 23.78 -4.04 -4.51
C GLU A 162 24.28 -4.35 -3.09
N VAL A 163 24.07 -3.41 -2.16
CA VAL A 163 24.40 -3.57 -0.73
C VAL A 163 23.16 -3.23 0.09
N PRO A 164 22.18 -4.14 0.18
CA PRO A 164 20.99 -3.94 1.01
C PRO A 164 21.40 -3.74 2.47
N HIS A 165 20.62 -2.95 3.21
CA HIS A 165 20.82 -2.78 4.65
C HIS A 165 20.87 -4.13 5.38
N ALA A 166 21.64 -4.19 6.47
CA ALA A 166 21.75 -5.40 7.28
C ALA A 166 20.40 -5.70 7.96
N GLY A 167 19.75 -6.81 7.56
CA GLY A 167 18.66 -7.41 8.33
C GLY A 167 17.36 -7.76 7.59
N GLY A 168 17.31 -7.73 6.25
CA GLY A 168 16.14 -8.23 5.54
C GLY A 168 16.11 -7.88 4.05
N GLY A 169 15.32 -8.62 3.27
CA GLY A 169 15.05 -8.29 1.86
C GLY A 169 13.98 -7.20 1.70
N SER A 170 13.28 -6.82 2.77
CA SER A 170 12.30 -5.73 2.77
C SER A 170 12.18 -5.04 4.13
N LEU A 171 11.56 -3.86 4.14
CA LEU A 171 11.25 -3.10 5.36
C LEU A 171 10.43 -3.93 6.34
N SER A 172 9.40 -4.63 5.88
CA SER A 172 8.57 -5.46 6.76
C SER A 172 9.37 -6.61 7.39
N GLN A 173 10.30 -7.22 6.65
CA GLN A 173 11.20 -8.25 7.16
C GLN A 173 12.20 -7.69 8.18
N LEU A 174 12.78 -6.52 7.89
CA LEU A 174 13.67 -5.81 8.81
C LEU A 174 12.95 -5.55 10.15
N LEU A 175 11.69 -5.11 10.11
CA LEU A 175 10.87 -4.86 11.30
C LEU A 175 10.35 -6.14 11.99
N GLU A 176 10.47 -7.29 11.33
CA GLU A 176 10.13 -8.61 11.87
C GLU A 176 11.30 -9.32 12.52
N GLU A 177 12.55 -8.88 12.29
CA GLU A 177 13.74 -9.47 12.90
C GLU A 177 13.52 -9.58 14.42
N LYS A 178 13.37 -10.85 14.84
CA LYS A 178 13.03 -11.23 16.20
C LYS A 178 14.25 -11.04 17.11
N LYS A 179 13.91 -10.65 18.34
CA LYS A 179 14.68 -10.82 19.59
C LYS A 179 15.66 -11.98 19.58
#